data_AF-A0A849BKZ5-F1
#
_entry.id   AF-A0A849BKZ5-F1
#
_cell.length_a   1.000
_cell.length_b   1.000
_cell.length_c   1.000
_cell.angle_alpha   90.00
_cell.angle_beta   90.00
_cell.angle_gamma   90.00
#
_symmetry.space_group_name_H-M   'P 1'
#
loop_
_entity.id
_entity.type
_entity.pdbx_description
1 polymer ?
#
loop_
_entity_poly.entity_id
_entity_poly.type
_entity_poly.pdbx_seq_one_letter_code
_entity_poly.pdbx_strand_id
1 'polypeptide(L)'
;MTAQPLRPEDLAADLTELVAEEHRLQQRASRSVDDEQRLRQVRLEQDRLWELRRRLRARRAHGEADAAVPDRSARVVEHHLR
;
A
#
# COMPACT_ATOMS: atom_id res chain seq x y z
N MET A 1 21.68 6.05 2.40
CA MET A 1 20.49 5.18 2.33
C MET A 1 19.77 5.49 1.03
N THR A 2 20.02 4.71 -0.01
CA THR A 2 19.35 4.84 -1.31
C THR A 2 17.90 4.40 -1.14
N ALA A 3 16.95 5.30 -1.37
CA ALA A 3 15.53 4.94 -1.45
C ALA A 3 15.38 3.92 -2.59
N GLN A 4 15.06 2.66 -2.26
CA GLN A 4 14.78 1.66 -3.27
C GLN A 4 13.59 2.16 -4.10
N PRO A 5 13.70 2.23 -5.44
CA PRO A 5 12.56 2.60 -6.26
C PRO A 5 11.48 1.52 -6.11
N LEU A 6 10.32 1.87 -5.55
CA LEU A 6 9.17 0.97 -5.49
C LEU A 6 8.66 0.75 -6.91
N ARG A 7 8.76 -0.49 -7.38
CA ARG A 7 8.34 -0.82 -8.74
C ARG A 7 6.83 -1.10 -8.73
N PRO A 8 6.11 -0.82 -9.84
CA PRO A 8 4.68 -1.04 -9.90
C PRO A 8 4.23 -2.48 -9.60
N GLU A 9 5.10 -3.46 -9.87
CA GLU A 9 4.91 -4.86 -9.50
C GLU A 9 4.92 -5.08 -7.98
N ASP A 10 5.81 -4.40 -7.25
CA ASP A 10 5.91 -4.49 -5.78
C ASP A 10 4.62 -3.91 -5.14
N LEU A 11 4.11 -2.80 -5.69
CA LEU A 11 2.83 -2.19 -5.25
C LEU A 11 1.62 -3.10 -5.46
N ALA A 12 1.64 -3.95 -6.48
CA ALA A 12 0.53 -4.86 -6.76
C ALA A 12 0.52 -6.06 -5.80
N ALA A 13 1.70 -6.55 -5.41
CA ALA A 13 1.84 -7.56 -4.38
C ALA A 13 1.36 -7.01 -3.02
N ASP A 14 1.84 -5.83 -2.61
CA ASP A 14 1.46 -5.17 -1.36
C ASP A 14 -0.07 -4.94 -1.28
N LEU A 15 -0.68 -4.46 -2.37
CA LEU A 15 -2.13 -4.26 -2.41
C LEU A 15 -2.90 -5.58 -2.27
N THR A 16 -2.41 -6.66 -2.86
CA THR A 16 -3.06 -7.98 -2.79
C THR A 16 -3.04 -8.51 -1.35
N GLU A 17 -1.91 -8.35 -0.64
CA GLU A 17 -1.80 -8.73 0.76
C GLU A 17 -2.73 -7.90 1.66
N LEU A 18 -2.80 -6.59 1.42
CA LEU A 18 -3.69 -5.70 2.17
C LEU A 18 -5.18 -6.01 1.95
N VAL A 19 -5.57 -6.37 0.73
CA VAL A 19 -6.95 -6.81 0.45
C VAL A 19 -7.25 -8.15 1.12
N ALA A 20 -6.30 -9.08 1.11
CA ALA A 20 -6.45 -10.36 1.81
C ALA A 20 -6.62 -10.16 3.33
N GLU A 21 -5.84 -9.25 3.92
CA GLU A 21 -5.95 -8.90 5.33
C GLU A 21 -7.27 -8.20 5.66
N GLU A 22 -7.72 -7.27 4.81
CA GLU A 22 -9.05 -6.67 4.95
C GLU A 22 -10.14 -7.75 4.94
N HIS A 23 -10.12 -8.68 3.98
CA HIS A 23 -11.10 -9.76 3.92
C HIS A 23 -11.07 -10.63 5.17
N ARG A 24 -9.89 -10.97 5.70
CA ARG A 24 -9.76 -11.73 6.96
C ARG A 24 -10.38 -10.99 8.13
N LEU A 25 -10.10 -9.69 8.27
CA LEU A 25 -10.66 -8.85 9.34
C LEU A 25 -12.17 -8.69 9.20
N GLN A 26 -12.69 -8.56 7.97
CA GLN A 26 -14.13 -8.45 7.71
C GLN A 26 -14.89 -9.76 7.96
N GLN A 27 -14.26 -10.92 7.74
CA GLN A 27 -14.87 -12.23 7.97
C GLN A 27 -14.90 -12.63 9.46
N ARG A 28 -14.25 -11.87 10.35
CA ARG A 28 -14.34 -12.11 11.80
C ARG A 28 -15.76 -11.83 12.29
N ALA A 29 -16.35 -12.84 12.95
CA ALA A 29 -17.68 -12.75 13.54
C ALA A 29 -17.80 -11.69 14.65
N SER A 30 -16.70 -11.42 15.36
CA SER A 30 -16.58 -10.32 16.31
C SER A 30 -15.27 -9.60 16.07
N ARG A 31 -15.33 -8.27 15.90
CA ARG A 31 -14.18 -7.41 15.70
C ARG A 31 -13.91 -6.64 16.98
N SER A 32 -12.67 -6.67 17.44
CA SER A 32 -12.23 -5.81 18.54
C SER A 32 -12.05 -4.37 18.05
N VAL A 33 -11.89 -3.43 18.99
CA VAL A 33 -11.50 -2.04 18.67
C VAL A 33 -10.18 -2.01 17.90
N ASP A 34 -9.26 -2.92 18.21
CA ASP A 34 -7.97 -3.06 17.53
C ASP A 34 -8.15 -3.57 16.09
N ASP A 35 -9.07 -4.50 15.85
CA ASP A 35 -9.40 -4.97 14.50
C ASP A 35 -9.98 -3.85 13.64
N GLU A 36 -10.82 -2.99 14.23
CA GLU A 36 -11.34 -1.83 13.52
C GLU A 36 -10.26 -0.79 13.23
N GLN A 37 -9.34 -0.56 14.18
CA GLN A 37 -8.19 0.30 13.95
C GLN A 37 -7.30 -0.24 12.84
N ARG A 38 -7.03 -1.56 12.84
CA ARG A 38 -6.25 -2.23 11.80
C ARG A 38 -6.93 -2.11 10.44
N LEU A 39 -8.24 -2.34 10.38
CA LEU A 39 -9.02 -2.19 9.15
C LEU A 39 -8.95 -0.77 8.58
N ARG A 40 -8.99 0.25 9.45
CA ARG A 40 -8.81 1.65 9.01
C ARG A 40 -7.40 1.90 8.46
N GLN A 41 -6.36 1.37 9.11
CA GLN A 41 -4.98 1.49 8.62
C GLN A 41 -4.80 0.80 7.26
N VAL A 42 -5.28 -0.44 7.13
CA VAL A 42 -5.24 -1.21 5.88
C VAL A 42 -5.89 -0.43 4.73
N ARG A 43 -7.06 0.17 4.96
CA ARG A 43 -7.75 0.98 3.94
C ARG A 43 -6.96 2.22 3.54
N LEU A 44 -6.36 2.94 4.49
CA LEU A 44 -5.52 4.10 4.20
C LEU A 44 -4.28 3.71 3.39
N GLU A 45 -3.67 2.56 3.68
CA GLU A 45 -2.54 2.03 2.91
C GLU A 45 -2.96 1.63 1.49
N GLN A 46 -4.10 0.96 1.33
CA GLN A 46 -4.67 0.66 0.02
C GLN A 46 -4.90 1.94 -0.81
N ASP A 47 -5.50 2.98 -0.22
CA ASP A 47 -5.74 4.27 -0.88
C ASP A 47 -4.42 4.94 -1.33
N ARG A 48 -3.40 4.92 -0.47
CA ARG A 48 -2.06 5.45 -0.80
C ARG A 48 -1.46 4.71 -1.99
N LEU A 49 -1.54 3.38 -2.01
CA LEU A 49 -1.03 2.56 -3.12
C LEU A 49 -1.80 2.80 -4.42
N TRP A 50 -3.12 2.95 -4.36
CA TRP A 50 -3.96 3.31 -5.50
C TRP A 50 -3.57 4.66 -6.11
N GLU A 51 -3.33 5.66 -5.27
CA GLU A 51 -2.88 6.98 -5.70
C GLU A 51 -1.48 6.93 -6.33
N LEU A 52 -0.56 6.17 -5.74
CA LEU A 52 0.77 5.98 -6.30
C LEU A 52 0.71 5.33 -7.69
N ARG A 53 -0.10 4.29 -7.86
CA ARG A 53 -0.34 3.63 -9.15
C ARG A 53 -0.98 4.57 -10.17
N ARG A 54 -1.91 5.43 -9.74
CA ARG A 54 -2.51 6.46 -10.60
C ARG A 54 -1.45 7.46 -11.08
N ARG A 55 -0.57 7.95 -10.20
CA ARG A 55 0.54 8.84 -10.54
C ARG A 55 1.53 8.18 -11.50
N LEU A 56 1.90 6.93 -11.26
CA LEU A 56 2.77 6.15 -12.15
C LEU A 56 2.17 6.03 -13.56
N ARG A 57 0.86 5.74 -13.66
CA ARG A 57 0.18 5.67 -14.96
C ARG A 57 0.16 7.02 -15.68
N ALA A 58 -0.10 8.12 -14.98
CA ALA A 58 -0.05 9.46 -15.57
C ALA A 58 1.36 9.79 -16.09
N ARG A 59 2.42 9.50 -15.32
CA ARG A 59 3.81 9.75 -15.72
C ARG A 59 4.22 8.94 -16.95
N ARG A 60 3.83 7.67 -17.03
CA ARG A 60 4.02 6.83 -18.22
C ARG A 60 3.30 7.39 -19.45
N ALA A 61 2.07 7.87 -19.28
CA ALA A 61 1.30 8.46 -20.39
C ALA A 61 1.94 9.74 -20.94
N HIS A 62 2.71 10.46 -20.12
CA HIS A 62 3.47 11.64 -20.51
C HIS A 62 4.90 11.35 -21.04
N GLY A 63 5.28 10.07 -21.22
CA GLY A 63 6.58 9.68 -21.77
C GLY A 63 7.72 9.58 -20.75
N GLU A 64 7.46 9.76 -19.45
CA GLU A 64 8.42 9.47 -18.38
C GLU A 64 8.41 7.97 -18.06
N ALA A 65 8.99 7.16 -18.95
CA ALA A 65 8.97 5.69 -18.86
C ALA A 65 9.77 5.11 -17.66
N ASP A 66 10.67 5.89 -17.07
CA ASP A 66 11.53 5.50 -15.94
C ASP A 66 11.18 6.22 -14.63
N ALA A 67 9.93 6.64 -14.47
CA ALA A 67 9.50 7.34 -13.27
C ALA A 67 9.37 6.39 -12.05
N ALA A 68 10.50 5.92 -11.52
CA ALA A 68 10.61 5.63 -10.10
C ALA A 68 10.05 6.84 -9.35
N VAL A 69 8.91 6.66 -8.65
CA VAL A 69 8.39 7.72 -7.79
C VAL A 69 9.25 7.66 -6.53
N PRO A 70 9.99 8.74 -6.18
CA PRO A 70 10.74 8.75 -4.93
C PRO A 70 9.75 8.61 -3.79
N ASP A 71 9.76 7.47 -3.11
CA ASP A 71 8.96 7.25 -1.92
C ASP A 71 9.55 8.08 -0.78
N ARG A 72 9.04 9.31 -0.62
CA ARG A 72 9.24 10.09 0.61
C ARG A 72 8.40 9.58 1.78
N SER A 73 7.92 8.34 1.72
CA SER A 73 7.08 7.75 2.76
C SER A 73 7.52 6.34 3.14
N ALA A 74 8.83 6.08 3.06
CA ALA A 74 9.52 4.92 3.64
C ALA A 74 9.53 4.95 5.18
N ARG A 75 8.46 5.47 5.81
CA ARG A 75 8.27 5.53 7.25
C ARG A 75 6.97 4.90 7.75
N VAL A 76 6.24 4.18 6.90
CA VAL A 76 5.06 3.40 7.29
C VAL A 76 5.10 2.19 6.37
N VAL A 77 5.61 1.01 6.75
CA VAL A 77 5.25 0.22 7.93
C VAL A 77 6.52 -0.45 8.47
N GLU A 78 7.19 0.18 9.44
CA GLU A 78 8.04 -0.61 10.34
C GLU A 78 7.11 -1.45 11.22
N HIS A 79 7.29 -2.77 11.14
CA HIS A 79 7.00 -3.72 12.21
C HIS A 79 5.60 -3.66 12.83
N HIS A 80 4.69 -4.55 12.41
CA HIS A 80 3.78 -5.23 13.35
C HIS A 80 3.50 -6.69 12.89
N LEU A 81 4.57 -7.43 12.62
CA LEU A 81 4.58 -8.88 12.76
C LEU A 81 5.53 -9.22 13.91
N ARG A 82 5.02 -9.21 15.13
CA ARG A 82 5.57 -9.97 16.25
C ARG A 82 4.43 -10.48 17.13
#